data_AF-A0A8T4MA25-F1
#
_entry.id   AF-A0A8T4MA25-F1
#
_cell.length_a   1.000
_cell.length_b   1.000
_cell.length_c   1.000
_cell.angle_alpha   90.00
_cell.angle_beta   90.00
_cell.angle_gamma   90.00
#
_symmetry.space_group_name_H-M   'P 1'
#
loop_
_entity.id
_entity.type
_entity.pdbx_description
1 polymer ?
#
loop_
_entity_poly.entity_id
_entity_poly.type
_entity_poly.pdbx_seq_one_letter_code
_entity_poly.pdbx_strand_id
1 'polypeptide(L)'
;MKSGKFSTNPLSKKIYAIILTTVILIAGSFFYFISLNNLDSSAQMEEKLSGGMNTDVSEKQMNAEDNYEKSIETQNINNANKKQASIPYIFKYELKGIQENNFYIKTSSDGAQKLFYYHPVDEDINVQLSEGDIEEYQIHSIGGQNYYPLILGYEEAEIMRKEGLFSNIGDSIKNFFGKNVVVIGIMQKTEGALDRAYFIPLNKEELN
;
A
#
# COMPACT_ATOMS: atom_id res chain seq x y z
N MET A 1 0.15 -58.41 -10.38
CA MET A 1 0.18 -57.22 -9.49
C MET A 1 -0.94 -57.36 -8.47
N LYS A 2 -0.62 -57.48 -7.17
CA LYS A 2 -1.64 -57.56 -6.09
C LYS A 2 -2.01 -56.13 -5.68
N SER A 3 -3.28 -55.76 -5.85
CA SER A 3 -3.78 -54.47 -5.36
C SER A 3 -3.96 -54.53 -3.84
N GLY A 4 -3.22 -53.69 -3.12
CA GLY A 4 -3.37 -53.53 -1.68
C GLY A 4 -4.69 -52.82 -1.37
N LYS A 5 -5.60 -53.50 -0.67
CA LYS A 5 -6.80 -52.88 -0.11
C LYS A 5 -6.39 -52.04 1.10
N PHE A 6 -6.46 -50.72 0.96
CA PHE A 6 -6.26 -49.80 2.09
C PHE A 6 -7.42 -49.94 3.08
N SER A 7 -7.08 -50.37 4.30
CA SER A 7 -8.01 -50.46 5.42
C SER A 7 -8.36 -49.04 5.87
N THR A 8 -9.60 -48.62 5.60
CA THR A 8 -10.10 -47.32 6.07
C THR A 8 -10.57 -47.46 7.51
N ASN A 9 -9.73 -47.03 8.45
CA ASN A 9 -10.06 -47.06 9.86
C ASN A 9 -11.25 -46.12 10.13
N PRO A 10 -12.39 -46.59 10.67
CA PRO A 10 -13.59 -45.76 10.86
C PRO A 10 -13.37 -44.55 11.78
N LEU A 11 -12.30 -44.55 12.58
CA LEU A 11 -11.92 -43.42 13.41
C LEU A 11 -11.45 -42.21 12.59
N SER A 12 -10.83 -42.43 11.43
CA SER A 12 -10.30 -41.32 10.61
C SER A 12 -11.40 -40.50 9.96
N LYS A 13 -12.50 -41.14 9.53
CA LYS A 13 -13.63 -40.46 8.88
C LYS A 13 -14.31 -39.43 9.80
N LYS A 14 -14.40 -39.73 11.10
CA LYS A 14 -14.99 -38.79 12.08
C LYS A 14 -14.09 -37.58 12.33
N ILE A 15 -12.78 -37.77 12.34
CA ILE A 15 -11.81 -36.67 12.52
C ILE A 15 -11.83 -35.73 11.30
N TYR A 16 -11.87 -36.28 10.08
CA TYR A 16 -11.98 -35.46 8.86
C TYR A 16 -13.28 -34.64 8.81
N ALA A 17 -14.40 -35.22 9.26
CA ALA A 17 -15.67 -34.49 9.29
C ALA A 17 -15.61 -33.28 10.24
N ILE A 18 -15.02 -33.44 11.42
CA ILE A 18 -14.87 -32.36 12.41
C ILE A 18 -13.98 -31.25 11.83
N ILE A 19 -12.80 -31.59 11.31
CA ILE A 19 -11.86 -30.61 10.74
C ILE A 19 -12.52 -29.84 9.59
N LEU A 20 -13.23 -30.53 8.69
CA LEU A 20 -13.89 -29.91 7.55
C LEU A 20 -15.00 -28.92 8.00
N THR A 21 -15.81 -29.28 9.00
CA THR A 21 -16.85 -28.38 9.54
C THR A 21 -16.27 -27.14 10.21
N THR A 22 -15.14 -27.27 10.92
CA THR A 22 -14.48 -26.13 11.57
C THR A 22 -13.91 -25.15 10.55
N VAL A 23 -13.30 -25.65 9.47
CA VAL A 23 -12.77 -24.80 8.38
C VAL A 23 -13.87 -24.02 7.66
N ILE A 24 -15.04 -24.65 7.40
CA ILE A 24 -16.18 -23.98 6.75
C ILE A 24 -16.74 -22.86 7.64
N LEU A 25 -16.86 -23.08 8.95
CA LEU A 25 -17.36 -22.06 9.88
C LEU A 25 -16.43 -20.83 9.94
N ILE A 26 -15.11 -21.04 9.98
CA ILE A 26 -14.13 -19.94 10.00
C ILE A 26 -14.18 -19.13 8.70
N ALA A 27 -14.25 -19.80 7.55
CA ALA A 27 -14.32 -19.13 6.25
C ALA A 27 -15.63 -18.34 6.07
N GLY A 28 -16.76 -18.89 6.51
CA GLY A 28 -18.07 -18.22 6.43
C GLY A 28 -18.15 -16.94 7.28
N SER A 29 -17.58 -16.96 8.48
CA SER A 29 -17.53 -15.78 9.35
C SER A 29 -16.65 -14.65 8.78
N PHE A 30 -15.59 -15.00 8.06
CA PHE A 30 -14.70 -14.02 7.43
C PHE A 30 -15.39 -13.29 6.26
N PHE A 31 -16.18 -14.01 5.46
CA PHE A 31 -16.97 -13.41 4.38
C PHE A 31 -18.09 -12.50 4.89
N TYR A 32 -18.75 -12.87 5.99
CA TYR A 32 -19.79 -12.05 6.60
C TYR A 32 -19.25 -10.70 7.12
N PHE A 33 -18.05 -10.70 7.70
CA PHE A 33 -17.42 -9.48 8.21
C PHE A 33 -17.03 -8.49 7.10
N ILE A 34 -16.50 -8.97 5.98
CA ILE A 34 -16.16 -8.12 4.82
C ILE A 34 -17.43 -7.48 4.24
N SER A 35 -18.55 -8.19 4.24
CA SER A 35 -19.81 -7.68 3.68
C SER A 35 -20.44 -6.56 4.52
N LEU A 36 -20.21 -6.53 5.84
CA LEU A 36 -20.75 -5.48 6.72
C LEU A 36 -19.99 -4.15 6.59
N ASN A 37 -18.69 -4.19 6.31
CA ASN A 37 -17.87 -2.98 6.25
C ASN A 37 -18.01 -2.19 4.93
N ASN A 38 -18.67 -2.77 3.92
CA ASN A 38 -18.86 -2.11 2.61
C ASN A 38 -20.18 -1.33 2.50
N LEU A 39 -21.04 -1.28 3.53
CA LEU A 39 -22.36 -0.66 3.42
C LEU A 39 -22.41 0.85 3.75
N ASP A 40 -21.43 1.41 4.47
CA ASP A 40 -21.53 2.78 4.99
C ASP A 40 -20.94 3.88 4.07
N SER A 41 -20.30 3.52 2.95
CA SER A 41 -19.49 4.47 2.17
C SER A 41 -20.22 5.25 1.06
N SER A 42 -21.54 5.07 0.87
CA SER A 42 -22.28 5.70 -0.24
C SER A 42 -23.18 6.87 0.16
N ALA A 43 -23.18 7.34 1.41
CA ALA A 43 -24.21 8.26 1.92
C ALA A 43 -23.83 9.75 1.95
N GLN A 44 -22.65 10.20 1.51
CA GLN A 44 -22.29 11.62 1.59
C GLN A 44 -21.62 12.13 0.31
N MET A 45 -22.41 12.41 -0.73
CA MET A 45 -22.01 13.31 -1.82
C MET A 45 -23.23 13.84 -2.58
N GLU A 46 -24.11 14.58 -1.88
CA GLU A 46 -24.96 15.57 -2.53
C GLU A 46 -24.97 16.83 -1.66
N GLU A 47 -25.08 17.99 -2.33
CA GLU A 47 -25.14 19.35 -1.80
C GLU A 47 -23.80 20.13 -1.76
N LYS A 48 -23.44 20.68 -2.94
CA LYS A 48 -22.95 22.06 -3.11
C LYS A 48 -22.86 22.43 -4.60
N LEU A 49 -24.02 22.67 -5.21
CA LEU A 49 -24.14 23.40 -6.46
C LEU A 49 -25.21 24.48 -6.29
N SER A 50 -24.80 25.66 -5.83
CA SER A 50 -25.54 26.90 -6.03
C SER A 50 -24.65 28.06 -5.58
N GLY A 51 -24.18 28.87 -6.52
CA GLY A 51 -23.30 29.99 -6.20
C GLY A 51 -22.85 30.81 -7.40
N GLY A 52 -23.77 31.58 -7.97
CA GLY A 52 -23.49 32.93 -8.48
C GLY A 52 -22.65 33.06 -9.74
N MET A 53 -23.33 33.04 -10.89
CA MET A 53 -22.83 33.65 -12.13
C MET A 53 -22.87 35.17 -11.96
N ASN A 54 -21.72 35.83 -12.01
CA ASN A 54 -21.65 37.29 -12.12
C ASN A 54 -20.80 37.63 -13.35
N THR A 55 -21.47 38.15 -14.37
CA THR A 55 -20.90 38.68 -15.60
C THR A 55 -20.51 40.12 -15.38
N ASP A 56 -19.21 40.43 -15.46
CA ASP A 56 -18.74 41.60 -16.18
C ASP A 56 -17.21 41.68 -16.19
N VAL A 57 -16.71 42.50 -17.12
CA VAL A 57 -15.32 42.99 -17.31
C VAL A 57 -14.62 42.42 -18.56
N SER A 58 -14.99 43.03 -19.69
CA SER A 58 -14.11 43.90 -20.49
C SER A 58 -12.62 43.51 -20.61
N GLU A 59 -12.29 43.00 -21.81
CA GLU A 59 -11.40 43.65 -22.78
C GLU A 59 -10.03 44.15 -22.27
N LYS A 60 -8.99 43.33 -22.49
CA LYS A 60 -7.66 43.80 -22.94
C LYS A 60 -6.85 42.65 -23.52
N GLN A 61 -6.83 42.56 -24.84
CA GLN A 61 -5.81 41.83 -25.58
C GLN A 61 -4.49 42.58 -25.45
N MET A 62 -3.46 41.92 -24.91
CA MET A 62 -2.09 42.44 -24.99
C MET A 62 -1.09 41.27 -24.93
N ASN A 63 -0.47 41.02 -26.08
CA ASN A 63 0.87 40.46 -26.32
C ASN A 63 1.34 39.30 -25.43
N ALA A 64 1.13 38.08 -25.93
CA ALA A 64 1.89 36.90 -25.54
C ALA A 64 3.03 36.70 -26.55
N GLU A 65 4.28 36.99 -26.16
CA GLU A 65 5.46 36.36 -26.78
C GLU A 65 6.79 36.46 -25.98
N ASP A 66 6.86 37.13 -24.82
CA ASP A 66 8.16 37.35 -24.14
C ASP A 66 8.28 36.83 -22.68
N ASN A 67 7.50 35.83 -22.25
CA ASN A 67 7.54 35.39 -20.84
C ASN A 67 7.48 33.87 -20.60
N TYR A 68 8.09 33.08 -21.48
CA TYR A 68 8.19 31.63 -21.28
C TYR A 68 9.51 31.16 -20.63
N GLU A 69 10.55 32.00 -20.56
CA GLU A 69 11.85 31.60 -19.99
C GLU A 69 12.09 32.05 -18.54
N LYS A 70 11.17 32.79 -17.92
CA LYS A 70 11.32 33.28 -16.53
C LYS A 70 10.44 32.56 -15.49
N SER A 71 9.61 31.61 -15.93
CA SER A 71 8.76 30.80 -15.05
C SER A 71 9.42 29.48 -14.62
N ILE A 72 10.50 29.04 -15.29
CA ILE A 72 11.20 27.79 -14.96
C ILE A 72 12.20 27.96 -13.81
N GLU A 73 12.67 29.18 -13.52
CA GLU A 73 13.68 29.41 -12.47
C GLU A 73 13.07 29.83 -11.11
N THR A 74 11.78 30.17 -11.04
CA THR A 74 11.14 30.60 -9.77
C THR A 74 10.24 29.53 -9.14
N GLN A 75 9.95 28.41 -9.82
CA GLN A 75 9.22 27.29 -9.21
C GLN A 75 10.14 26.28 -8.49
N ASN A 76 11.46 26.38 -8.65
CA ASN A 76 12.41 25.42 -8.09
C ASN A 76 12.95 25.75 -6.69
N ILE A 77 12.48 26.83 -6.04
CA ILE A 77 12.95 27.22 -4.69
C ILE A 77 11.87 27.07 -3.61
N ASN A 78 10.59 26.96 -4.00
CA ASN A 78 9.49 26.96 -3.02
C ASN A 78 9.07 25.58 -2.51
N ASN A 79 9.59 24.49 -3.08
CA ASN A 79 9.29 23.12 -2.61
C ASN A 79 10.30 22.58 -1.59
N ALA A 80 11.38 23.30 -1.27
CA ALA A 80 12.43 22.82 -0.36
C ALA A 80 12.11 23.02 1.14
N ASN A 81 10.95 23.58 1.51
CA ASN A 81 10.67 23.98 2.90
C ASN A 81 9.29 23.57 3.43
N LYS A 82 8.64 22.55 2.87
CA LYS A 82 7.64 21.82 3.66
C LYS A 82 8.40 20.94 4.65
N LYS A 83 8.64 21.51 5.82
CA LYS A 83 9.15 20.83 7.01
C LYS A 83 8.22 19.65 7.27
N GLN A 84 8.56 18.48 6.72
CA GLN A 84 7.86 17.22 6.93
C GLN A 84 7.91 17.01 8.43
N ALA A 85 6.79 17.32 9.09
CA ALA A 85 6.63 17.11 10.51
C ALA A 85 6.76 15.60 10.69
N SER A 86 7.96 15.18 11.09
CA SER A 86 8.25 13.80 11.46
C SER A 86 7.54 13.56 12.77
N ILE A 87 6.23 13.36 12.70
CA ILE A 87 5.53 12.65 13.76
C ILE A 87 6.16 11.25 13.76
N PRO A 88 6.83 10.83 14.86
CA PRO A 88 7.33 9.48 14.95
C PRO A 88 6.10 8.57 15.01
N TYR A 89 5.73 8.04 13.84
CA TYR A 89 4.72 7.01 13.75
C TYR A 89 5.33 5.74 14.35
N ILE A 90 5.23 5.62 15.68
CA ILE A 90 5.62 4.41 16.42
C ILE A 90 4.45 3.46 16.31
N PHE A 91 4.34 2.80 15.18
CA PHE A 91 3.38 1.74 15.04
C PHE A 91 3.92 0.47 15.73
N LYS A 92 3.16 -0.07 16.67
CA LYS A 92 3.42 -1.39 17.25
C LYS A 92 2.62 -2.40 16.46
N TYR A 93 3.32 -3.34 15.82
CA TYR A 93 2.71 -4.39 15.03
C TYR A 93 3.01 -5.76 15.62
N GLU A 94 2.04 -6.67 15.55
CA GLU A 94 2.24 -8.09 15.81
C GLU A 94 2.19 -8.87 14.49
N LEU A 95 3.14 -9.78 14.28
CA LEU A 95 3.08 -10.75 13.19
C LEU A 95 2.02 -11.81 13.50
N LYS A 96 0.96 -11.90 12.68
CA LYS A 96 -0.12 -12.88 12.90
C LYS A 96 0.06 -14.19 12.12
N GLY A 97 0.87 -14.22 11.07
CA GLY A 97 1.14 -15.43 10.30
C GLY A 97 1.95 -15.19 9.03
N ILE A 98 2.58 -16.26 8.53
CA ILE A 98 3.25 -16.33 7.24
C ILE A 98 2.33 -17.13 6.31
N GLN A 99 1.96 -16.59 5.16
CA GLN A 99 1.31 -17.38 4.12
C GLN A 99 2.37 -17.93 3.16
N GLU A 100 2.10 -19.11 2.58
CA GLU A 100 2.88 -19.61 1.44
C GLU A 100 2.88 -18.50 0.35
N ASN A 101 4.04 -18.21 -0.25
CA ASN A 101 4.29 -17.15 -1.25
C ASN A 101 4.69 -15.75 -0.73
N ASN A 102 5.50 -15.66 0.32
CA ASN A 102 6.13 -14.42 0.78
C ASN A 102 5.19 -13.30 1.27
N PHE A 103 3.91 -13.59 1.50
CA PHE A 103 2.98 -12.63 2.10
C PHE A 103 2.89 -12.78 3.61
N TYR A 104 2.82 -11.66 4.32
CA TYR A 104 2.58 -11.63 5.75
C TYR A 104 1.62 -10.50 6.14
N ILE A 105 0.92 -10.71 7.25
CA ILE A 105 -0.04 -9.74 7.79
C ILE A 105 0.51 -9.23 9.11
N LYS A 106 0.68 -7.90 9.18
CA LYS A 106 0.97 -7.18 10.43
C LYS A 106 -0.32 -6.57 10.95
N THR A 107 -0.57 -6.69 12.24
CA THR A 107 -1.73 -6.08 12.90
C THR A 107 -1.28 -4.96 13.82
N SER A 108 -1.77 -3.74 13.61
CA SER A 108 -1.50 -2.60 14.48
C SER A 108 -2.19 -2.75 15.84
N SER A 109 -1.79 -1.94 16.81
CA SER A 109 -2.36 -1.95 18.16
C SER A 109 -3.86 -1.65 18.25
N ASP A 110 -4.43 -1.01 17.23
CA ASP A 110 -5.86 -0.76 17.08
C ASP A 110 -6.62 -1.91 16.38
N GLY A 111 -5.91 -2.97 15.96
CA GLY A 111 -6.47 -4.13 15.30
C GLY A 111 -6.50 -4.05 13.77
N ALA A 112 -6.08 -2.95 13.15
CA ALA A 112 -6.03 -2.85 11.69
C ALA A 112 -4.99 -3.81 11.11
N GLN A 113 -5.33 -4.49 10.02
CA GLN A 113 -4.45 -5.45 9.36
C GLN A 113 -3.83 -4.82 8.11
N LYS A 114 -2.52 -4.99 7.95
CA LYS A 114 -1.74 -4.52 6.81
C LYS A 114 -1.04 -5.71 6.14
N LEU A 115 -1.18 -5.78 4.81
CA LEU A 115 -0.60 -6.84 4.00
C LEU A 115 0.77 -6.40 3.49
N PHE A 116 1.74 -7.27 3.63
CA PHE A 116 3.07 -7.04 3.13
C PHE A 116 3.50 -8.18 2.23
N TYR A 117 4.19 -7.83 1.15
CA TYR A 117 4.95 -8.75 0.35
C TYR A 117 6.43 -8.63 0.72
N TYR A 118 6.98 -9.74 1.17
CA TYR A 118 8.40 -9.92 1.40
C TYR A 118 9.08 -10.23 0.07
N HIS A 119 10.19 -9.56 -0.19
CA HIS A 119 11.03 -9.85 -1.34
C HIS A 119 12.50 -9.73 -0.94
N PRO A 120 13.35 -10.74 -1.19
CA PRO A 120 14.79 -10.60 -0.96
C PRO A 120 15.36 -9.45 -1.78
N VAL A 121 16.34 -8.72 -1.23
CA VAL A 121 16.99 -7.57 -1.92
C VAL A 121 17.71 -8.03 -3.20
N ASP A 122 18.13 -9.28 -3.24
CA ASP A 122 18.94 -9.92 -4.28
C ASP A 122 18.12 -10.71 -5.31
N GLU A 123 16.80 -10.68 -5.21
CA GLU A 123 15.91 -11.29 -6.22
C GLU A 123 15.27 -10.21 -7.10
N ASP A 124 14.97 -10.55 -8.35
CA ASP A 124 14.20 -9.67 -9.22
C ASP A 124 12.73 -9.68 -8.80
N ILE A 125 12.16 -8.49 -8.63
CA ILE A 125 10.71 -8.33 -8.44
C ILE A 125 10.06 -8.08 -9.80
N ASN A 126 9.04 -8.87 -10.15
CA ASN A 126 8.30 -8.71 -11.40
C ASN A 126 6.89 -8.21 -11.10
N VAL A 127 6.74 -6.88 -11.03
CA VAL A 127 5.45 -6.20 -10.88
C VAL A 127 5.29 -5.15 -11.97
N GLN A 128 4.07 -4.98 -12.47
CA GLN A 128 3.76 -3.88 -13.40
C GLN A 128 3.49 -2.62 -12.58
N LEU A 129 4.23 -1.56 -12.88
CA LEU A 129 4.08 -0.26 -12.23
C LEU A 129 3.22 0.67 -13.09
N SER A 130 2.31 1.40 -12.46
CA SER A 130 1.64 2.55 -13.09
C SER A 130 2.46 3.83 -12.96
N GLU A 131 3.29 3.93 -11.91
CA GLU A 131 4.19 5.06 -11.66
C GLU A 131 5.52 4.56 -11.08
N GLY A 132 6.61 5.23 -11.41
CA GLY A 132 7.95 4.95 -10.91
C GLY A 132 8.74 3.95 -11.77
N ASP A 133 9.85 3.46 -11.22
CA ASP A 133 10.79 2.58 -11.90
C ASP A 133 11.32 1.50 -10.96
N ILE A 134 11.31 0.26 -11.44
CA ILE A 134 11.78 -0.91 -10.70
C ILE A 134 13.31 -1.03 -10.72
N GLU A 135 13.98 -0.36 -11.66
CA GLU A 135 15.45 -0.29 -11.70
C GLU A 135 16.03 0.41 -10.46
N GLU A 136 15.22 1.18 -9.74
CA GLU A 136 15.59 1.82 -8.46
C GLU A 136 15.37 0.93 -7.23
N TYR A 137 15.05 -0.36 -7.41
CA TYR A 137 14.83 -1.35 -6.33
C TYR A 137 16.14 -1.76 -5.64
N GLN A 138 16.81 -0.82 -5.00
CA GLN A 138 18.01 -1.02 -4.19
C GLN A 138 17.97 -0.16 -2.94
N ILE A 139 18.70 -0.57 -1.91
CA ILE A 139 18.80 0.22 -0.67
C ILE A 139 19.68 1.46 -0.94
N HIS A 140 19.11 2.64 -0.70
CA HIS A 140 19.79 3.93 -0.89
C HIS A 140 20.41 4.42 0.42
N SER A 141 21.66 4.88 0.40
CA SER A 141 22.29 5.52 1.55
C SER A 141 22.25 7.04 1.41
N ILE A 142 21.35 7.70 2.14
CA ILE A 142 21.13 9.15 2.08
C ILE A 142 21.53 9.75 3.43
N GLY A 143 22.60 10.55 3.44
CA GLY A 143 23.08 11.22 4.67
C GLY A 143 23.51 10.24 5.76
N GLY A 144 24.05 9.08 5.39
CA GLY A 144 24.49 8.03 6.32
C GLY A 144 23.35 7.20 6.92
N GLN A 145 22.13 7.34 6.41
CA GLN A 145 20.99 6.51 6.77
C GLN A 145 20.54 5.67 5.57
N ASN A 146 20.19 4.41 5.82
CA ASN A 146 19.65 3.52 4.81
C ASN A 146 18.17 3.79 4.58
N TYR A 147 17.78 3.94 3.32
CA TYR A 147 16.41 4.04 2.84
C TYR A 147 16.10 2.82 1.98
N TYR A 148 15.12 2.04 2.40
CA TYR A 148 14.71 0.84 1.70
C TYR A 148 13.71 1.20 0.59
N PRO A 149 13.80 0.57 -0.59
CA PRO A 149 12.83 0.82 -1.65
C PRO A 149 11.45 0.32 -1.21
N LEU A 150 10.43 1.12 -1.47
CA LEU A 150 9.04 0.82 -1.19
C LEU A 150 8.24 0.89 -2.49
N ILE A 151 7.64 -0.23 -2.87
CA ILE A 151 6.60 -0.27 -3.90
C ILE A 151 5.24 -0.41 -3.20
N LEU A 152 4.26 0.39 -3.62
CA LEU A 152 2.92 0.42 -3.05
C LEU A 152 1.91 -0.22 -3.99
N GLY A 153 0.97 -0.97 -3.42
CA GLY A 153 -0.29 -1.29 -4.08
C GLY A 153 -1.07 -0.01 -4.43
N TYR A 154 -1.85 -0.06 -5.50
CA TYR A 154 -2.57 1.10 -6.03
C TYR A 154 -3.49 1.78 -4.99
N GLU A 155 -4.35 1.02 -4.30
CA GLU A 155 -5.28 1.57 -3.30
C GLU A 155 -4.53 2.14 -2.08
N GLU A 156 -3.47 1.46 -1.65
CA GLU A 156 -2.66 1.93 -0.51
C GLU A 156 -1.92 3.22 -0.83
N ALA A 157 -1.40 3.37 -2.06
CA ALA A 157 -0.77 4.59 -2.54
C ALA A 157 -1.73 5.78 -2.50
N GLU A 158 -2.96 5.61 -2.97
CA GLU A 158 -4.00 6.65 -2.95
C GLU A 158 -4.35 7.08 -1.52
N ILE A 159 -4.49 6.13 -0.60
CA ILE A 159 -4.74 6.41 0.82
C ILE A 159 -3.58 7.20 1.42
N MET A 160 -2.34 6.72 1.23
CA MET A 160 -1.15 7.37 1.79
C MET A 160 -0.91 8.78 1.22
N ARG A 161 -1.23 9.02 -0.06
CA ARG A 161 -1.23 10.36 -0.65
C ARG A 161 -2.29 11.26 -0.04
N LYS A 162 -3.51 10.75 0.13
CA LYS A 162 -4.62 11.47 0.77
C LYS A 162 -4.28 11.86 2.22
N GLU A 163 -3.55 11.00 2.93
CA GLU A 163 -3.06 11.26 4.29
C GLU A 163 -1.79 12.14 4.34
N GLY A 164 -1.20 12.45 3.18
CA GLY A 164 -0.02 13.29 3.07
C GLY A 164 1.28 12.63 3.54
N LEU A 165 1.34 11.30 3.53
CA LEU A 165 2.54 10.54 3.91
C LEU A 165 3.63 10.65 2.84
N PHE A 166 3.23 10.75 1.57
CA PHE A 166 4.08 11.09 0.44
C PHE A 166 3.24 11.79 -0.64
N SER A 167 3.90 12.40 -1.62
CA SER A 167 3.26 13.04 -2.78
C SER A 167 3.72 12.43 -4.09
N ASN A 168 5.03 12.23 -4.24
CA ASN A 168 5.66 11.79 -5.49
C ASN A 168 6.52 10.54 -5.29
N ILE A 169 6.80 9.84 -6.39
CA ILE A 169 7.90 8.87 -6.44
C ILE A 169 9.22 9.59 -6.10
N GLY A 170 10.08 8.94 -5.33
CA GLY A 170 11.30 9.48 -4.75
C GLY A 170 11.12 10.08 -3.35
N ASP A 171 9.88 10.28 -2.89
CA ASP A 171 9.65 10.80 -1.54
C ASP A 171 10.08 9.78 -0.48
N SER A 172 10.74 10.30 0.56
CA SER A 172 11.20 9.50 1.68
C SER A 172 10.19 9.52 2.84
N ILE A 173 9.96 8.36 3.45
CA ILE A 173 9.13 8.20 4.65
C ILE A 173 10.00 7.62 5.76
N LYS A 174 10.12 8.36 6.87
CA LYS A 174 10.94 7.95 8.02
C LYS A 174 10.17 7.05 8.97
N ASN A 175 10.86 6.08 9.54
CA ASN A 175 10.30 5.13 10.52
C ASN A 175 9.02 4.40 10.05
N PHE A 176 8.87 4.22 8.74
CA PHE A 176 7.84 3.39 8.13
C PHE A 176 8.05 1.93 8.53
N PHE A 177 7.22 1.44 9.45
CA PHE A 177 7.34 0.08 10.02
C PHE A 177 8.75 -0.19 10.60
N GLY A 178 9.35 0.82 11.23
CA GLY A 178 10.69 0.73 11.83
C GLY A 178 11.85 0.92 10.85
N LYS A 179 11.57 1.26 9.59
CA LYS A 179 12.59 1.54 8.56
C LYS A 179 12.40 2.91 7.94
N ASN A 180 13.48 3.50 7.48
CA ASN A 180 13.35 4.60 6.54
C ASN A 180 13.15 3.99 5.15
N VAL A 181 12.18 4.51 4.41
CA VAL A 181 11.86 4.01 3.06
C VAL A 181 11.82 5.14 2.06
N VAL A 182 12.03 4.83 0.80
CA VAL A 182 11.82 5.72 -0.35
C VAL A 182 10.78 5.08 -1.26
N VAL A 183 9.73 5.83 -1.61
CA VAL A 183 8.69 5.34 -2.52
C VAL A 183 9.25 5.33 -3.92
N ILE A 184 9.47 4.15 -4.52
CA ILE A 184 10.07 4.03 -5.86
C ILE A 184 9.07 3.62 -6.92
N GLY A 185 7.89 3.12 -6.52
CA GLY A 185 6.88 2.72 -7.48
C GLY A 185 5.49 2.54 -6.86
N ILE A 186 4.49 2.65 -7.73
CA ILE A 186 3.10 2.31 -7.46
C ILE A 186 2.69 1.27 -8.49
N MET A 187 2.15 0.15 -8.01
CA MET A 187 1.68 -0.92 -8.86
C MET A 187 0.48 -0.48 -9.70
N GLN A 188 0.41 -1.02 -10.90
CA GLN A 188 -0.81 -0.98 -11.69
C GLN A 188 -1.95 -1.64 -10.91
N LYS A 189 -3.13 -1.04 -10.94
CA LYS A 189 -4.33 -1.56 -10.28
C LYS A 189 -4.66 -2.97 -10.78
N THR A 190 -4.86 -3.90 -9.85
CA THR A 190 -5.14 -5.32 -10.13
C THR A 190 -6.54 -5.77 -9.70
N GLU A 191 -7.29 -4.93 -8.98
CA GLU A 191 -8.58 -5.26 -8.34
C GLU A 191 -8.47 -6.38 -7.28
N GLY A 192 -7.25 -6.69 -6.84
CA GLY A 192 -6.94 -7.77 -5.92
C GLY A 192 -6.34 -7.31 -4.59
N ALA A 193 -5.93 -8.28 -3.77
CA ALA A 193 -5.30 -7.99 -2.48
C ALA A 193 -3.98 -7.21 -2.60
N LEU A 194 -3.29 -7.31 -3.75
CA LEU A 194 -2.03 -6.61 -4.00
C LEU A 194 -2.20 -5.10 -4.06
N ASP A 195 -3.39 -4.59 -4.39
CA ASP A 195 -3.66 -3.15 -4.42
C ASP A 195 -3.56 -2.52 -3.02
N ARG A 196 -3.60 -3.34 -1.95
CA ARG A 196 -3.45 -2.92 -0.55
C ARG A 196 -2.15 -3.41 0.10
N ALA A 197 -1.20 -3.91 -0.68
CA ALA A 197 0.04 -4.46 -0.17
C ALA A 197 1.18 -3.43 -0.16
N TYR A 198 2.13 -3.63 0.77
CA TYR A 198 3.43 -2.97 0.73
C TYR A 198 4.51 -3.96 0.31
N PHE A 199 5.32 -3.57 -0.66
CA PHE A 199 6.46 -4.34 -1.14
C PHE A 199 7.72 -3.66 -0.64
N ILE A 200 8.32 -4.24 0.39
CA ILE A 200 9.55 -3.75 1.03
C ILE A 200 10.51 -4.92 1.15
N PRO A 201 11.79 -4.73 0.81
CA PRO A 201 12.79 -5.75 1.08
C PRO A 201 13.09 -5.75 2.57
N LEU A 202 12.43 -6.66 3.28
CA LEU A 202 12.77 -7.01 4.65
C LEU A 202 13.68 -8.23 4.63
N ASN A 203 14.29 -8.56 5.75
CA ASN A 203 14.79 -9.92 6.01
C ASN A 203 13.83 -10.67 6.95
N LYS A 204 13.97 -11.99 7.05
CA LYS A 204 13.08 -12.83 7.87
C LYS A 204 13.13 -12.46 9.37
N GLU A 205 14.26 -11.91 9.82
CA GLU A 205 14.48 -11.51 11.21
C GLU A 205 13.71 -10.24 11.58
N GLU A 206 13.53 -9.33 10.62
CA GLU A 206 12.74 -8.09 10.74
C GLU A 206 11.22 -8.31 10.67
N LEU A 207 10.79 -9.57 10.49
CA LEU A 207 9.39 -9.97 10.54
C LEU A 207 8.93 -10.37 11.94
N ASN A 208 9.85 -10.71 12.84
CA ASN A 208 9.55 -11.15 14.22
C ASN A 208 9.60 -9.97 15.21
#